data_AF-N6TXJ4-F1
#
_entry.id   AF-N6TXJ4-F1
#
_cell.length_a   1.000
_cell.length_b   1.000
_cell.length_c   1.000
_cell.angle_alpha   90.00
_cell.angle_beta   90.00
_cell.angle_gamma   90.00
#
_symmetry.space_group_name_H-M   'P 1'
#
loop_
_entity.id
_entity.type
_entity.pdbx_description
1 polymer ?
#
loop_
_entity_poly.entity_id
_entity_poly.type
_entity_poly.pdbx_seq_one_letter_code
_entity_poly.pdbx_strand_id
1 'polypeptide(L)'
;MQNWLIVSLLLSIFGFLKEIRPSEPFIYEFLIGEWRNITEEQVNQQVYPAGTYSYLGLLTIVFLITDLARYKPLIVFLGISGVIVWSMLLWTTSLAELLILELAGEIVLKVDAGTPSKEEKINAFHCG
;
A
#
# COMPACT_ATOMS: atom_id res chain seq x y z
N MET A 1 -6.16 -26.97 -21.80
CA MET A 1 -4.95 -26.16 -21.95
C MET A 1 -5.25 -24.67 -22.03
N GLN A 2 -6.20 -24.19 -22.87
CA GLN A 2 -6.53 -22.76 -22.99
C GLN A 2 -6.97 -22.06 -21.68
N ASN A 3 -7.75 -22.74 -20.82
CA ASN A 3 -8.29 -22.10 -19.61
C ASN A 3 -7.21 -21.67 -18.61
N TRP A 4 -6.16 -22.48 -18.43
CA TRP A 4 -5.02 -22.12 -17.56
C TRP A 4 -4.26 -20.91 -18.11
N LEU A 5 -4.12 -20.82 -19.43
CA LEU A 5 -3.46 -19.69 -20.08
C LEU A 5 -4.25 -18.39 -19.91
N ILE A 6 -5.58 -18.45 -20.01
CA ILE A 6 -6.47 -17.30 -19.75
C ILE A 6 -6.36 -16.86 -18.28
N VAL A 7 -6.39 -17.79 -17.32
CA VAL A 7 -6.27 -17.48 -15.89
C VAL A 7 -4.91 -16.85 -15.60
N SER A 8 -3.80 -17.43 -16.08
CA SER A 8 -2.46 -16.86 -15.89
C SER A 8 -2.28 -15.49 -16.55
N LEU A 9 -2.85 -15.28 -17.74
CA LEU A 9 -2.83 -13.97 -18.42
C LEU A 9 -3.64 -12.93 -17.64
N LEU A 10 -4.81 -13.31 -17.14
CA LEU A 10 -5.68 -12.45 -16.32
C LEU A 10 -4.97 -12.05 -15.02
N LEU A 11 -4.33 -13.00 -14.34
CA LEU A 11 -3.52 -12.76 -13.13
C LEU A 11 -2.35 -11.82 -13.40
N SER A 12 -1.66 -12.00 -14.53
CA SER A 12 -0.54 -11.12 -14.92
C SER A 12 -0.99 -9.69 -15.19
N ILE A 13 -2.10 -9.50 -15.93
CA ILE A 13 -2.66 -8.18 -16.21
C ILE A 13 -3.19 -7.53 -14.93
N PHE A 14 -3.87 -8.31 -14.07
CA PHE A 14 -4.38 -7.81 -12.80
C PHE A 14 -3.24 -7.38 -11.86
N GLY A 15 -2.19 -8.20 -11.73
CA GLY A 15 -0.99 -7.86 -10.97
C GLY A 15 -0.31 -6.61 -11.51
N PHE A 16 -0.19 -6.49 -12.83
CA PHE A 16 0.38 -5.31 -13.49
C PHE A 16 -0.44 -4.04 -13.22
N LEU A 17 -1.77 -4.11 -13.36
CA LEU A 17 -2.66 -2.97 -13.08
C LEU A 17 -2.64 -2.58 -11.60
N LYS A 18 -2.51 -3.54 -10.69
CA LYS A 18 -2.40 -3.28 -9.24
C LYS A 18 -1.08 -2.59 -8.88
N GLU A 19 0.00 -2.93 -9.58
CA GLU A 19 1.33 -2.37 -9.35
C GLU A 19 1.49 -0.98 -9.98
N ILE A 20 0.64 -0.63 -10.95
CA ILE A 20 0.56 0.73 -11.48
C ILE A 20 0.00 1.65 -10.39
N ARG A 21 0.93 2.30 -9.67
CA ARG A 21 0.68 3.38 -8.71
C ARG A 21 1.09 4.70 -9.34
N PRO A 22 0.27 5.25 -10.27
CA PRO A 22 0.65 6.43 -11.01
C PRO A 22 0.71 7.67 -10.13
N SER A 23 0.12 7.65 -8.93
CA SER A 23 0.08 8.77 -7.99
C SER A 23 1.39 8.96 -7.21
N GLU A 24 2.11 7.89 -6.87
CA GLU A 24 3.35 7.93 -6.09
C GLU A 24 4.43 8.89 -6.65
N PRO A 25 4.71 8.96 -7.97
CA PRO A 25 5.69 9.91 -8.50
C PRO A 25 5.27 11.37 -8.37
N PHE A 26 3.97 11.67 -8.23
CA PHE A 26 3.46 13.04 -8.11
C PHE A 26 3.37 13.52 -6.66
N ILE A 27 3.56 12.64 -5.67
CA ILE A 27 3.47 13.01 -4.26
C ILE A 27 4.51 14.09 -3.92
N TYR A 28 5.75 13.96 -4.40
CA TYR A 28 6.80 14.94 -4.12
C TYR A 28 6.39 16.37 -4.50
N GLU A 29 5.95 16.55 -5.75
CA GLU A 29 5.52 17.85 -6.27
C GLU A 29 4.25 18.34 -5.57
N PHE A 30 3.35 17.43 -5.18
CA PHE A 30 2.16 17.74 -4.41
C PHE A 30 2.49 18.27 -3.00
N LEU A 31 3.56 17.79 -2.36
CA LEU A 31 3.99 18.24 -1.04
C LEU A 31 4.65 19.62 -1.05
N ILE A 32 5.38 19.92 -2.13
CA ILE A 32 6.16 21.17 -2.29
C ILE A 32 5.34 22.28 -2.96
N GLY A 33 4.21 21.94 -3.57
CA GLY A 33 3.33 22.91 -4.24
C GLY A 33 2.89 24.07 -3.34
N GLU A 34 2.57 25.21 -3.97
CA GLU A 34 2.12 26.47 -3.34
C GLU A 34 1.02 26.28 -2.27
N TRP A 35 0.22 25.23 -2.39
CA TRP A 35 -0.87 24.91 -1.47
C TRP A 35 -0.42 24.38 -0.10
N ARG A 36 0.75 23.75 0.04
CA ARG A 36 1.20 23.11 1.28
C ARG A 36 2.35 23.82 1.99
N ASN A 37 3.13 24.63 1.28
CA ASN A 37 4.18 25.51 1.83
C ASN A 37 5.15 24.79 2.80
N ILE A 38 5.43 23.50 2.57
CA ILE A 38 6.46 22.72 3.27
C ILE A 38 7.78 22.92 2.53
N THR A 39 8.88 23.15 3.25
CA THR A 39 10.19 23.33 2.61
C THR A 39 10.71 22.01 2.05
N GLU A 40 11.34 22.08 0.87
CA GLU A 40 11.95 20.91 0.20
C GLU A 40 12.93 20.16 1.11
N GLU A 41 13.67 20.90 1.94
CA GLU A 41 14.63 20.34 2.89
C GLU A 41 13.95 19.46 3.96
N GLN A 42 12.78 19.86 4.47
CA GLN A 42 12.04 19.08 5.45
C GLN A 42 11.51 17.76 4.87
N VAL A 43 11.01 17.80 3.63
CA VAL A 43 10.52 16.59 2.94
C VAL A 43 11.67 15.61 2.69
N ASN A 44 12.80 16.11 2.17
CA ASN A 44 13.95 15.28 1.83
C ASN A 44 14.73 14.74 3.03
N GLN A 45 14.83 15.50 4.13
CA GLN A 45 15.61 15.08 5.29
C GLN A 45 14.78 14.40 6.40
N GLN A 46 13.46 14.58 6.43
CA GLN A 46 12.62 14.01 7.50
C GLN A 46 11.64 12.98 6.96
N VAL A 47 10.83 13.34 5.97
CA VAL A 47 9.72 12.50 5.50
C VAL A 47 10.22 11.25 4.78
N TYR A 48 11.05 11.42 3.75
CA TYR A 48 11.59 10.29 2.98
C TYR A 48 12.42 9.29 3.80
N PRO A 49 13.39 9.73 4.62
CA PRO A 49 14.14 8.79 5.43
C PRO A 49 13.26 8.14 6.50
N ALA A 50 12.32 8.87 7.13
CA ALA A 50 11.42 8.26 8.10
C ALA A 50 10.59 7.13 7.50
N GLY A 51 9.98 7.34 6.33
CA GLY A 51 9.24 6.30 5.60
C GLY A 51 10.12 5.10 5.23
N THR A 52 11.31 5.37 4.66
CA THR A 52 12.23 4.32 4.22
C THR A 52 12.74 3.46 5.38
N TYR A 53 13.05 4.06 6.53
CA TYR A 53 13.52 3.30 7.70
C TYR A 53 12.39 2.59 8.44
N SER A 54 11.19 3.19 8.49
CA SER A 54 10.05 2.53 9.10
C SER A 54 9.67 1.24 8.39
N TYR A 55 9.83 1.19 7.06
CA TYR A 55 9.51 0.04 6.22
C TYR A 55 10.07 -1.27 6.77
N LEU A 56 11.33 -1.30 7.21
CA LEU A 56 11.99 -2.50 7.71
C LEU A 56 11.34 -3.09 8.96
N GLY A 57 10.95 -2.23 9.92
CA GLY A 57 10.24 -2.67 11.12
C GLY A 57 8.81 -3.08 10.82
N LEU A 58 8.18 -2.36 9.90
CA LEU A 58 6.77 -2.47 9.55
C LEU A 58 6.49 -3.77 8.78
N LEU A 59 7.41 -4.20 7.92
CA LEU A 59 7.42 -5.53 7.30
C LEU A 59 7.23 -6.66 8.33
N THR A 60 7.93 -6.58 9.46
CA THR A 60 7.85 -7.61 10.52
C THR A 60 6.47 -7.64 11.17
N ILE A 61 5.89 -6.45 11.41
CA ILE A 61 4.56 -6.29 12.01
C ILE A 61 3.47 -6.81 11.06
N VAL A 62 3.56 -6.42 9.78
CA VAL A 62 2.62 -6.82 8.74
C VAL A 62 2.60 -8.33 8.57
N PHE A 63 3.79 -8.95 8.50
CA PHE A 63 3.92 -10.41 8.40
C PHE A 63 3.19 -11.13 9.54
N LEU A 64 3.37 -10.66 10.79
CA LEU A 64 2.71 -11.23 11.96
C LEU A 64 1.18 -11.04 11.94
N ILE A 65 0.71 -9.86 11.52
CA ILE A 65 -0.74 -9.57 11.40
C ILE A 65 -1.36 -10.46 10.32
N THR A 66 -0.72 -10.63 9.17
CA THR A 66 -1.24 -11.46 8.08
C THR A 66 -1.29 -12.95 8.43
N ASP A 67 -0.40 -13.41 9.33
CA ASP A 67 -0.40 -14.79 9.84
C ASP A 67 -1.53 -15.02 10.87
N LEU A 68 -1.79 -14.03 11.74
CA LEU A 68 -2.79 -14.15 12.81
C LEU A 68 -4.23 -13.84 12.38
N ALA A 69 -4.41 -12.92 11.43
CA ALA A 69 -5.73 -12.45 11.03
C ALA A 69 -6.31 -13.25 9.85
N ARG A 70 -7.46 -13.90 10.09
CA ARG A 70 -8.21 -14.61 9.04
C ARG A 70 -8.52 -13.67 7.86
N TYR A 71 -8.33 -14.17 6.64
CA TYR A 71 -8.34 -13.39 5.39
C TYR A 71 -9.60 -12.57 5.09
N LYS A 72 -10.79 -12.97 5.57
CA LYS A 72 -12.07 -12.33 5.22
C LYS A 72 -12.22 -10.90 5.76
N PRO A 73 -12.07 -10.63 7.08
CA PRO A 73 -12.16 -9.28 7.62
C PRO A 73 -10.96 -8.39 7.25
N LEU A 74 -9.78 -8.97 7.06
CA LEU A 74 -8.56 -8.22 6.78
C LEU A 74 -8.62 -7.51 5.41
N ILE A 75 -9.19 -8.14 4.39
CA ILE A 75 -9.37 -7.53 3.06
C ILE A 75 -10.31 -6.31 3.12
N VAL A 76 -11.38 -6.38 3.91
CA VAL A 76 -12.32 -5.26 4.06
C VAL A 76 -11.65 -4.10 4.81
N PHE A 77 -10.91 -4.42 5.86
CA PHE A 77 -10.17 -3.43 6.64
C PHE A 77 -9.09 -2.71 5.80
N LEU A 78 -8.37 -3.46 4.95
CA LEU A 78 -7.39 -2.92 4.00
C LEU A 78 -7.98 -1.93 3.00
N GLY A 79 -9.13 -2.26 2.41
CA GLY A 79 -9.78 -1.37 1.44
C GLY A 79 -10.22 -0.06 2.11
N ILE A 80 -10.78 -0.15 3.32
CA ILE A 80 -11.23 1.03 4.07
C ILE A 80 -10.04 1.89 4.50
N SER A 81 -8.99 1.28 5.06
CA SER A 81 -7.79 2.02 5.50
C SER A 81 -7.06 2.67 4.33
N GLY A 82 -7.00 2.03 3.16
CA GLY A 82 -6.46 2.63 1.95
C GLY A 82 -7.22 3.89 1.54
N VAL A 83 -8.55 3.81 1.45
CA VAL A 83 -9.38 4.97 1.10
C VAL A 83 -9.18 6.11 2.12
N ILE A 84 -9.09 5.79 3.42
CA ILE A 84 -8.83 6.77 4.47
C ILE A 84 -7.47 7.44 4.28
N VAL A 85 -6.39 6.68 4.08
CA VAL A 85 -5.03 7.23 3.88
C VAL A 85 -4.99 8.14 2.66
N TRP A 86 -5.50 7.69 1.51
CA TRP A 86 -5.49 8.51 0.29
C TRP A 86 -6.37 9.76 0.41
N SER A 87 -7.50 9.68 1.12
CA SER A 87 -8.36 10.85 1.38
C SER A 87 -7.72 11.83 2.34
N MET A 88 -7.08 11.33 3.40
CA MET A 88 -6.40 12.13 4.41
C MET A 88 -5.13 12.77 3.83
N LEU A 89 -4.48 12.12 2.85
CA LEU A 89 -3.36 12.69 2.10
C LEU A 89 -3.77 13.97 1.36
N LEU A 90 -5.04 14.16 1.01
CA LEU A 90 -5.51 15.41 0.39
C LEU A 90 -5.73 16.54 1.40
N TRP A 91 -6.04 16.21 2.67
CA TRP A 91 -6.50 17.18 3.67
C TRP A 91 -5.44 17.59 4.71
N THR A 92 -4.40 16.78 4.89
CA THR A 92 -3.34 17.03 5.87
C THR A 92 -2.53 18.29 5.52
N THR A 93 -2.16 19.10 6.51
CA THR A 93 -1.30 20.28 6.32
C THR A 93 -0.08 20.30 7.23
N SER A 94 -0.02 19.41 8.23
CA SER A 94 1.06 19.38 9.20
C SER A 94 2.08 18.26 8.92
N LEU A 95 3.35 18.54 9.28
CA LEU A 95 4.48 17.62 9.09
C LEU A 95 4.29 16.31 9.88
N ALA A 96 3.75 16.40 11.10
CA ALA A 96 3.52 15.25 11.96
C ALA A 96 2.41 14.33 11.41
N GLU A 97 1.30 14.91 10.94
CA GLU A 97 0.23 14.15 10.29
C GLU A 97 0.71 13.53 8.99
N LEU A 98 1.58 14.21 8.24
CA LEU A 98 2.17 13.66 7.03
C LEU A 98 3.02 12.41 7.33
N LEU A 99 3.82 12.48 8.39
CA LEU A 99 4.67 11.37 8.81
C LEU A 99 3.85 10.18 9.28
N ILE A 100 2.79 10.42 10.06
CA ILE A 100 1.85 9.39 10.49
C ILE A 100 1.11 8.78 9.29
N LEU A 101 0.76 9.60 8.30
CA LEU A 101 0.04 9.16 7.12
C LEU A 101 0.91 8.34 6.17
N GLU A 102 2.17 8.74 5.96
CA GLU A 102 3.15 7.98 5.19
C GLU A 102 3.34 6.59 5.82
N LEU A 103 3.54 6.55 7.15
CA LEU A 103 3.62 5.31 7.92
C LEU A 103 2.35 4.46 7.78
N ALA A 104 1.18 5.06 7.94
CA ALA A 104 -0.09 4.35 7.84
C ALA A 104 -0.33 3.81 6.42
N GLY A 105 -0.04 4.61 5.39
CA GLY A 105 -0.14 4.20 3.99
C GLY A 105 0.77 3.04 3.67
N GLU A 106 2.03 3.09 4.10
CA GLU A 106 2.94 1.96 3.93
C GLU A 106 2.42 0.67 4.58
N ILE A 107 1.81 0.73 5.77
CA ILE A 107 1.20 -0.45 6.41
C ILE A 107 0.15 -1.03 5.49
N VAL A 108 -0.79 -0.21 5.03
CA VAL A 108 -1.89 -0.67 4.17
C VAL A 108 -1.36 -1.34 2.91
N LEU A 109 -0.39 -0.72 2.24
CA LEU A 109 0.16 -1.22 0.98
C LEU A 109 0.90 -2.54 1.15
N LYS A 110 1.62 -2.71 2.27
CA LYS A 110 2.40 -3.93 2.53
C LYS A 110 1.51 -5.07 3.04
N VAL A 111 0.45 -4.76 3.80
CA VAL A 111 -0.57 -5.75 4.18
C VAL A 111 -1.37 -6.21 2.95
N ASP A 112 -1.59 -5.34 1.97
CA ASP A 112 -2.20 -5.68 0.67
C ASP A 112 -1.27 -6.53 -0.21
N ALA A 113 0.05 -6.31 -0.15
CA ALA A 113 1.04 -7.17 -0.82
C ALA A 113 1.21 -8.54 -0.14
N GLY A 114 1.10 -8.58 1.20
CA GLY A 114 1.18 -9.81 1.99
C GLY A 114 -0.11 -10.64 2.02
N THR A 115 -1.22 -10.11 1.48
CA THR A 115 -2.45 -10.89 1.36
C THR A 115 -2.41 -11.74 0.08
N PRO A 116 -2.47 -13.07 0.19
CA PRO A 116 -2.60 -13.91 -0.98
C PRO A 116 -3.91 -13.57 -1.69
N SER A 117 -3.81 -13.32 -3.01
CA SER A 117 -4.99 -13.01 -3.82
C SER A 117 -6.03 -14.12 -3.66
N LYS A 118 -7.32 -13.75 -3.68
CA LYS A 118 -8.43 -14.72 -3.51
C LYS A 118 -8.33 -15.91 -4.47
N GLU A 119 -7.67 -15.74 -5.63
CA GLU A 119 -7.50 -16.78 -6.64
C GLU A 119 -6.37 -17.77 -6.33
N GLU A 120 -5.32 -17.37 -5.62
CA GLU A 120 -4.24 -18.28 -5.21
C GLU A 120 -4.73 -19.32 -4.19
N LYS A 121 -5.67 -18.92 -3.32
CA LYS A 121 -6.36 -19.83 -2.40
C LYS A 121 -7.42 -20.71 -3.08
N ILE A 122 -8.01 -20.28 -4.19
CA ILE A 122 -8.92 -21.11 -4.99
C ILE A 122 -8.12 -22.17 -5.78
N ASN A 123 -6.98 -21.78 -6.35
CA ASN A 123 -6.10 -22.71 -7.06
C ASN A 123 -5.36 -23.68 -6.12
N ALA A 124 -5.03 -23.26 -4.90
CA ALA A 124 -4.51 -24.17 -3.87
C ALA A 124 -5.57 -25.18 -3.36
N PHE A 125 -6.87 -24.85 -3.45
CA PHE A 125 -7.96 -25.76 -3.07
C PHE A 125 -8.35 -26.73 -4.20
N HIS A 126 -8.08 -26.38 -5.46
CA HIS A 126 -8.37 -27.22 -6.63
C HIS A 126 -7.24 -28.18 -7.02
N CYS A 127 -6.09 -28.10 -6.35
CA CYS A 127 -4.94 -28.97 -6.60
C CYS A 127 -4.74 -30.04 -5.50
N GLY A 128 -5.73 -30.25 -4.64
CA GLY A 128 -5.79 -31.32 -3.65
C GLY A 128 -6.83 -32.37 -3.98
#